data_AF-A0A9E8SEC8-F1
#
_entry.id   AF-A0A9E8SEC8-F1
#
_cell.length_a   1.000
_cell.length_b   1.000
_cell.length_c   1.000
_cell.angle_alpha   90.00
_cell.angle_beta   90.00
_cell.angle_gamma   90.00
#
_symmetry.space_group_name_H-M   'P 1'
#
loop_
_entity.id
_entity.type
_entity.pdbx_description
1 polymer ?
#
loop_
_entity_poly.entity_id
_entity_poly.type
_entity_poly.pdbx_seq_one_letter_code
_entity_poly.pdbx_strand_id
1 'polypeptide(L)'
;MMLQVFRTHQHKINDITRDSAICIDFDQNIDAFYEPLDVLKYDKVTIRFHLIDHLDLVQKQQLSLIETFKRGHNFIDETLHQKLLESAKTYGDLRGRDLELQELQYSSYSFYTKAFGGVYVLRDFISEIVVFEDLKWYKEAIKDTTHEVLIYHISQPELMEKLRDHIIIECDLEAVVKTERYERIKKFEFASTLKETQHPIKTILNDKVLFKSYLNKMDINSRKRVMSVERYLEKIEVSNQYKIADIVDAKVYDALHQPHSSLSSKHIDLIWKLLVNVCSKDVLFLYWYDKEQFYKMYDTWDDSLKEWVIQEIRNNI
;
A
#
# COMPACT_ATOMS: atom_id res chain seq x y z
N MET A 1 -4.57 0.66 12.25
CA MET A 1 -4.03 0.16 13.53
C MET A 1 -3.84 1.27 14.57
N MET A 2 -2.87 2.20 14.44
CA MET A 2 -2.63 3.24 15.47
C MET A 2 -3.84 4.14 15.79
N LEU A 3 -4.66 4.49 14.80
CA LEU A 3 -5.90 5.23 15.06
C LEU A 3 -6.86 4.51 16.02
N GLN A 4 -6.89 3.18 16.00
CA GLN A 4 -7.70 2.39 16.93
C GLN A 4 -7.11 2.44 18.34
N VAL A 5 -5.79 2.29 18.47
CA VAL A 5 -5.08 2.45 19.76
C VAL A 5 -5.42 3.78 20.40
N PHE A 6 -5.29 4.88 19.65
CA PHE A 6 -5.61 6.21 20.15
C PHE A 6 -7.09 6.37 20.51
N ARG A 7 -8.02 5.86 19.69
CA ARG A 7 -9.46 5.94 19.98
C ARG A 7 -9.85 5.17 21.23
N THR A 8 -9.27 3.98 21.46
CA THR A 8 -9.62 3.14 22.60
C THR A 8 -8.99 3.64 23.89
N HIS A 9 -7.72 4.05 23.86
CA HIS A 9 -6.94 4.35 25.06
C HIS A 9 -6.61 5.84 25.22
N GLN A 10 -7.30 6.75 24.52
CA GLN A 10 -6.95 8.19 24.44
C GLN A 10 -6.63 8.82 25.80
N HIS A 11 -7.52 8.65 26.77
CA HIS A 11 -7.37 9.25 28.10
C HIS A 11 -6.20 8.67 28.87
N LYS A 12 -6.01 7.34 28.81
CA LYS A 12 -4.92 6.63 29.47
C LYS A 12 -3.58 7.00 28.86
N ILE A 13 -3.49 7.01 27.52
CA ILE A 13 -2.30 7.46 26.79
C ILE A 13 -1.94 8.88 27.23
N ASN A 14 -2.89 9.81 27.21
CA ASN A 14 -2.62 11.19 27.61
C ASN A 14 -2.20 11.34 29.08
N ASP A 15 -2.70 10.50 29.99
CA ASP A 15 -2.26 10.55 31.38
C ASP A 15 -0.85 9.95 31.57
N ILE A 16 -0.61 8.77 30.99
CA ILE A 16 0.65 8.04 31.11
C ILE A 16 1.79 8.78 30.41
N THR A 17 1.54 9.38 29.24
CA THR A 17 2.59 10.06 28.48
C THR A 17 2.97 11.44 29.02
N ARG A 18 2.44 11.85 30.17
CA ARG A 18 2.88 13.07 30.88
C ARG A 18 4.24 12.91 31.52
N ASP A 19 4.53 11.72 32.02
CA ASP A 19 5.69 11.42 32.86
C ASP A 19 6.33 10.05 32.54
N SER A 20 5.80 9.33 31.55
CA SER A 20 6.34 8.07 31.05
C SER A 20 6.20 7.94 29.54
N ALA A 21 6.68 6.85 28.97
CA ALA A 21 6.38 6.47 27.60
C ALA A 21 5.73 5.09 27.55
N ILE A 22 4.94 4.90 26.50
CA ILE A 22 4.26 3.64 26.20
C ILE A 22 5.00 3.00 25.02
N CYS A 23 5.60 1.84 25.26
CA CYS A 23 6.06 0.95 24.21
C CYS A 23 4.85 0.16 23.67
N ILE A 24 4.73 0.11 22.36
CA ILE A 24 3.65 -0.59 21.66
C ILE A 24 4.28 -1.70 20.83
N ASP A 25 3.94 -2.94 21.15
CA ASP A 25 4.42 -4.11 20.42
C ASP A 25 3.32 -4.66 19.51
N PHE A 26 3.68 -4.90 18.26
CA PHE A 26 2.80 -5.48 17.26
C PHE A 26 3.20 -6.92 17.01
N ASP A 27 2.44 -7.87 17.56
CA ASP A 27 2.71 -9.29 17.49
C ASP A 27 1.68 -9.97 16.59
N GLN A 28 2.13 -10.68 15.57
CA GLN A 28 1.25 -11.43 14.66
C GLN A 28 1.13 -12.90 15.06
N ASN A 29 1.87 -13.31 16.10
CA ASN A 29 2.02 -14.69 16.54
C ASN A 29 2.47 -15.63 15.41
N ILE A 30 3.34 -15.12 14.53
CA ILE A 30 3.93 -15.87 13.41
C ILE A 30 5.45 -15.78 13.56
N ASP A 31 6.09 -16.91 13.85
CA ASP A 31 7.55 -16.99 14.00
C ASP A 31 8.26 -16.92 12.65
N ALA A 32 7.75 -17.63 11.64
CA ALA A 32 8.30 -17.67 10.29
C ALA A 32 7.24 -18.14 9.28
N PHE A 33 7.41 -17.71 8.03
CA PHE A 33 6.70 -18.28 6.88
C PHE A 33 7.54 -19.40 6.27
N TYR A 34 6.96 -20.58 6.10
CA TYR A 34 7.61 -21.75 5.49
C TYR A 34 7.09 -21.99 4.08
N GLU A 35 5.79 -21.79 3.87
CA GLU A 35 5.10 -22.01 2.61
C GLU A 35 4.48 -20.70 2.09
N PRO A 36 4.34 -20.53 0.75
CA PRO A 36 3.87 -19.27 0.17
C PRO A 36 2.51 -18.80 0.68
N LEU A 37 1.59 -19.74 0.96
CA LEU A 37 0.26 -19.43 1.48
C LEU A 37 0.22 -19.24 3.00
N ASP A 38 1.34 -19.42 3.71
CA ASP A 38 1.44 -19.05 5.13
C ASP A 38 1.18 -17.54 5.34
N VAL A 39 1.35 -16.72 4.30
CA VAL A 39 0.97 -15.30 4.33
C VAL A 39 -0.51 -15.10 4.67
N LEU A 40 -1.38 -16.08 4.41
CA LEU A 40 -2.80 -16.03 4.76
C LEU A 40 -3.02 -16.11 6.28
N LYS A 41 -2.08 -16.73 7.02
CA LYS A 41 -2.12 -16.78 8.50
C LYS A 41 -2.00 -15.40 9.13
N TYR A 42 -1.48 -14.43 8.39
CA TYR A 42 -1.46 -13.03 8.81
C TYR A 42 -2.88 -12.46 8.77
N ASP A 43 -3.66 -12.73 9.81
CA ASP A 43 -5.04 -12.28 9.96
C ASP A 43 -5.22 -11.31 11.12
N LYS A 44 -4.49 -11.51 12.22
CA LYS A 44 -4.62 -10.71 13.42
C LYS A 44 -3.26 -10.23 13.92
N VAL A 45 -3.22 -8.96 14.28
CA VAL A 45 -2.11 -8.35 15.00
C VAL A 45 -2.57 -8.06 16.41
N THR A 46 -1.95 -8.70 17.39
CA THR A 46 -2.09 -8.39 18.80
C THR A 46 -1.21 -7.18 19.11
N ILE A 47 -1.82 -6.15 19.68
CA ILE A 47 -1.16 -4.92 20.11
C ILE A 47 -0.99 -5.02 21.62
N ARG A 48 0.26 -5.17 22.07
CA ARG A 48 0.63 -5.16 23.49
C ARG A 48 1.21 -3.81 23.89
N PHE A 49 1.07 -3.49 25.17
CA PHE A 49 1.53 -2.23 25.74
C PHE A 49 2.44 -2.50 26.91
N HIS A 50 3.58 -1.81 26.93
CA HIS A 50 4.53 -1.84 28.04
C HIS A 50 4.87 -0.41 28.45
N LEU A 51 4.92 -0.15 29.75
CA LEU A 51 5.34 1.14 30.27
C LEU A 51 6.85 1.14 30.49
N ILE A 52 7.52 2.22 30.09
CA ILE A 52 8.93 2.43 30.45
C ILE A 52 9.04 2.50 31.98
N ASP A 53 10.15 2.00 32.51
CA ASP A 53 10.46 1.91 33.94
C ASP A 53 9.49 1.04 34.76
N HIS A 54 8.66 0.24 34.10
CA HIS A 54 7.70 -0.67 34.72
C HIS A 54 6.82 0.04 35.77
N LEU A 55 6.29 1.22 35.44
CA LEU A 55 5.45 2.02 36.34
C LEU A 55 4.25 1.24 36.91
N ASP A 56 3.75 0.25 36.18
CA ASP A 56 2.73 -0.69 36.64
C ASP A 56 3.23 -1.57 37.81
N LEU A 57 4.48 -2.03 37.77
CA LEU A 57 5.12 -2.74 38.88
C LEU A 57 5.37 -1.81 40.06
N VAL A 58 5.83 -0.58 39.80
CA VAL A 58 6.05 0.45 40.83
C VAL A 58 4.73 0.79 41.54
N GLN A 59 3.64 0.93 40.80
CA GLN A 59 2.31 1.17 41.37
C GLN A 59 1.88 0.01 42.28
N LYS A 60 2.08 -1.25 41.86
CA LYS A 60 1.81 -2.43 42.71
C LYS A 60 2.64 -2.41 43.99
N GLN A 61 3.91 -2.02 43.90
CA GLN A 61 4.78 -1.85 45.08
C GLN A 61 4.27 -0.75 46.01
N GLN A 62 3.86 0.40 45.47
CA GLN A 62 3.27 1.49 46.27
C GLN A 62 2.00 1.03 47.00
N LEU A 63 1.09 0.34 46.30
CA LEU A 63 -0.13 -0.20 46.90
C LEU A 63 0.18 -1.21 48.02
N SER A 64 1.14 -2.10 47.81
CA SER A 64 1.59 -3.06 48.83
C SER A 64 2.22 -2.39 50.06
N LEU A 65 3.01 -1.33 49.87
CA LEU A 65 3.55 -0.53 50.97
C LEU A 65 2.43 0.11 51.79
N ILE A 66 1.38 0.60 51.15
CA ILE A 66 0.22 1.22 51.81
C ILE A 66 -0.61 0.18 52.57
N GLU A 67 -0.84 -0.99 51.99
CA GLU A 67 -1.51 -2.09 52.67
C GLU A 67 -0.74 -2.53 53.92
N THR A 68 0.60 -2.62 53.79
CA THR A 68 1.49 -2.91 54.92
C THR A 68 1.39 -1.83 55.99
N PHE A 69 1.40 -0.56 55.59
CA PHE A 69 1.26 0.59 56.49
C PHE A 69 -0.06 0.59 57.26
N LYS A 70 -1.16 0.22 56.60
CA LYS A 70 -2.51 0.14 57.21
C LYS A 70 -2.70 -1.05 58.15
N ARG A 71 -1.77 -2.01 58.18
CA ARG A 71 -1.91 -3.24 58.97
C ARG A 71 -1.39 -3.06 60.40
N GLY A 72 -2.25 -3.28 61.39
CA GLY A 72 -1.88 -3.30 62.81
C GLY A 72 -1.26 -1.97 63.27
N HIS A 73 -0.06 -2.04 63.87
CA HIS A 73 0.68 -0.87 64.35
C HIS A 73 1.80 -0.44 63.39
N ASN A 74 1.79 -0.85 62.13
CA ASN A 74 2.87 -0.49 61.19
C ASN A 74 2.92 1.02 60.87
N PHE A 75 1.91 1.79 61.25
CA PHE A 75 1.89 3.24 61.12
C PHE A 75 2.87 4.00 62.03
N ILE A 76 3.53 3.32 62.99
CA ILE A 76 4.61 3.91 63.79
C ILE A 76 6.01 3.49 63.30
N ASP A 77 6.10 2.64 62.28
CA ASP A 77 7.37 2.17 61.73
C ASP A 77 8.03 3.25 60.85
N GLU A 78 9.04 3.93 61.40
CA GLU A 78 9.79 4.97 60.69
C GLU A 78 10.50 4.45 59.43
N THR A 79 10.89 3.17 59.39
CA THR A 79 11.51 2.59 58.20
C THR A 79 10.53 2.45 57.05
N LEU A 80 9.26 2.12 57.38
CA LEU A 80 8.18 2.05 56.40
C LEU A 80 7.79 3.46 55.91
N HIS A 81 7.79 4.46 56.80
CA HIS A 81 7.60 5.87 56.40
C HIS A 81 8.65 6.32 55.39
N GLN A 82 9.92 5.96 55.63
CA GLN A 82 11.01 6.34 54.74
C GLN A 82 10.86 5.69 53.35
N LYS A 83 10.49 4.41 53.28
CA LYS A 83 10.18 3.73 52.01
C LYS A 83 9.04 4.39 51.24
N LEU A 84 7.97 4.77 51.92
CA LEU A 84 6.83 5.48 51.31
C LEU A 84 7.27 6.85 50.77
N LEU A 85 8.07 7.61 51.52
CA LEU A 85 8.59 8.91 51.11
C LEU A 85 9.54 8.82 49.91
N GLU A 86 10.46 7.85 49.91
CA GLU A 86 11.39 7.61 48.80
C GLU A 86 10.64 7.23 47.51
N SER A 87 9.65 6.35 47.63
CA SER A 87 8.79 5.98 46.50
C SER A 87 8.03 7.19 45.94
N ALA A 88 7.42 8.00 46.80
CA ALA A 88 6.66 9.17 46.36
C ALA A 88 7.54 10.27 45.73
N LYS A 89 8.77 10.45 46.22
CA LYS A 89 9.74 11.40 45.64
C LYS A 89 10.25 10.96 44.27
N THR A 90 10.43 9.66 44.09
CA THR A 90 11.03 9.10 42.87
C THR A 90 10.00 8.97 41.74
N TYR A 91 8.79 8.50 42.06
CA TYR A 91 7.78 8.13 41.06
C TYR A 91 6.47 8.92 41.16
N GLY A 92 6.35 9.84 42.13
CA GLY A 92 5.09 10.51 42.41
C GLY A 92 4.04 9.60 43.07
N ASP A 93 2.81 10.10 43.13
CA ASP A 93 1.66 9.35 43.64
C ASP A 93 0.98 8.57 42.51
N LEU A 94 1.16 7.26 42.49
CA LEU A 94 0.58 6.39 41.47
C LEU A 94 -0.75 5.77 41.90
N ARG A 95 -1.19 5.95 43.15
CA ARG A 95 -2.28 5.16 43.76
C ARG A 95 -3.62 5.26 43.03
N GLY A 96 -3.91 6.43 42.44
CA GLY A 96 -5.16 6.71 41.74
C GLY A 96 -5.05 6.66 40.21
N ARG A 97 -3.87 6.33 39.66
CA ARG A 97 -3.65 6.33 38.21
C ARG A 97 -4.12 5.03 37.58
N ASP A 98 -4.71 5.13 36.39
CA ASP A 98 -5.08 3.97 35.58
C ASP A 98 -3.97 3.72 34.55
N LEU A 99 -3.04 2.85 34.92
CA LEU A 99 -1.86 2.52 34.12
C LEU A 99 -2.06 1.28 33.24
N GLU A 100 -3.21 0.61 33.33
CA GLU A 100 -3.47 -0.65 32.64
C GLU A 100 -4.03 -0.40 31.24
N LEU A 101 -3.23 -0.70 30.22
CA LEU A 101 -3.64 -0.65 28.82
C LEU A 101 -3.99 -2.06 28.35
N GLN A 102 -5.26 -2.30 28.09
CA GLN A 102 -5.73 -3.60 27.59
C GLN A 102 -5.18 -3.87 26.19
N GLU A 103 -4.75 -5.11 25.95
CA GLU A 103 -4.35 -5.57 24.63
C GLU A 103 -5.47 -5.36 23.60
N LEU A 104 -5.09 -4.99 22.39
CA LEU A 104 -6.04 -4.82 21.28
C LEU A 104 -5.75 -5.83 20.19
N GLN A 105 -6.81 -6.38 19.59
CA GLN A 105 -6.68 -7.17 18.36
C GLN A 105 -7.04 -6.30 17.16
N TYR A 106 -6.19 -6.34 16.14
CA TYR A 106 -6.40 -5.70 14.86
C TYR A 106 -6.46 -6.75 13.76
N SER A 107 -7.60 -6.86 13.07
CA SER A 107 -7.71 -7.70 11.88
C SER A 107 -7.03 -7.03 10.69
N SER A 108 -6.14 -7.76 10.03
CA SER A 108 -5.51 -7.30 8.80
C SER A 108 -6.47 -7.42 7.62
N TYR A 109 -6.61 -6.31 6.90
CA TYR A 109 -7.29 -6.25 5.61
C TYR A 109 -6.35 -6.71 4.50
N SER A 110 -6.69 -6.43 3.25
CA SER A 110 -5.77 -6.61 2.12
C SER A 110 -4.42 -5.92 2.37
N PHE A 111 -3.32 -6.59 2.03
CA PHE A 111 -1.96 -6.07 2.25
C PHE A 111 -0.98 -6.54 1.17
N TYR A 112 0.21 -5.93 1.17
CA TYR A 112 1.36 -6.35 0.38
C TYR A 112 2.53 -6.71 1.32
N THR A 113 3.26 -7.77 1.00
CA THR A 113 4.49 -8.16 1.70
C THR A 113 5.60 -8.48 0.71
N LYS A 114 6.85 -8.14 1.06
CA LYS A 114 8.04 -8.54 0.30
C LYS A 114 8.43 -10.01 0.51
N ALA A 115 7.77 -10.71 1.44
CA ALA A 115 7.95 -12.14 1.61
C ALA A 115 7.72 -12.87 0.28
N PHE A 116 8.42 -13.99 0.07
CA PHE A 116 8.30 -14.78 -1.17
C PHE A 116 8.46 -13.95 -2.47
N GLY A 117 9.32 -12.93 -2.43
CA GLY A 117 9.60 -12.10 -3.61
C GLY A 117 8.49 -11.11 -3.98
N GLY A 118 7.48 -10.92 -3.14
CA GLY A 118 6.38 -9.98 -3.36
C GLY A 118 5.04 -10.69 -3.50
N VAL A 119 4.14 -10.44 -2.55
CA VAL A 119 2.80 -11.03 -2.51
C VAL A 119 1.76 -9.99 -2.13
N TYR A 120 0.71 -9.87 -2.93
CA TYR A 120 -0.51 -9.16 -2.60
C TYR A 120 -1.55 -10.15 -2.08
N VAL A 121 -2.14 -9.84 -0.93
CA VAL A 121 -3.28 -10.57 -0.39
C VAL A 121 -4.47 -9.63 -0.43
N LEU A 122 -5.47 -9.96 -1.25
CA LEU A 122 -6.69 -9.18 -1.40
C LEU A 122 -7.84 -9.89 -0.69
N ARG A 123 -8.30 -9.30 0.42
CA ARG A 123 -9.39 -9.77 1.27
C ARG A 123 -10.63 -8.89 1.10
N ASP A 124 -11.74 -9.32 1.69
CA ASP A 124 -13.03 -8.62 1.67
C ASP A 124 -13.67 -8.46 0.27
N PHE A 125 -13.33 -9.38 -0.64
CA PHE A 125 -13.94 -9.51 -1.97
C PHE A 125 -14.70 -10.83 -2.07
N ILE A 126 -15.38 -11.06 -3.21
CA ILE A 126 -16.16 -12.30 -3.47
C ILE A 126 -15.33 -13.56 -3.18
N SER A 127 -14.04 -13.51 -3.50
CA SER A 127 -13.06 -14.54 -3.13
C SER A 127 -11.76 -13.85 -2.77
N GLU A 128 -11.01 -14.42 -1.82
CA GLU A 128 -9.67 -13.95 -1.52
C GLU A 128 -8.75 -14.18 -2.72
N ILE A 129 -7.97 -13.18 -3.08
CA ILE A 129 -7.06 -13.24 -4.22
C ILE A 129 -5.64 -13.04 -3.73
N VAL A 130 -4.76 -13.99 -4.04
CA VAL A 130 -3.33 -13.91 -3.78
C VAL A 130 -2.60 -13.70 -5.10
N VAL A 131 -1.86 -12.60 -5.22
CA VAL A 131 -1.08 -12.27 -6.41
C VAL A 131 0.39 -12.31 -6.09
N PHE A 132 1.13 -13.18 -6.78
CA PHE A 132 2.57 -13.34 -6.64
C PHE A 132 3.31 -12.55 -7.72
N GLU A 133 4.32 -11.79 -7.31
CA GLU A 133 5.27 -11.15 -8.23
C GLU A 133 6.34 -12.13 -8.73
N ASP A 134 6.71 -13.11 -7.88
CA ASP A 134 7.73 -14.10 -8.20
C ASP A 134 7.14 -15.39 -8.77
N LEU A 135 7.62 -15.78 -9.96
CA LEU A 135 7.13 -16.95 -10.69
C LEU A 135 7.43 -18.28 -9.99
N LYS A 136 8.53 -18.38 -9.24
CA LYS A 136 8.89 -19.61 -8.51
C LYS A 136 7.88 -19.84 -7.40
N TRP A 137 7.58 -18.81 -6.60
CA TRP A 137 6.66 -18.93 -5.49
C TRP A 137 5.20 -19.08 -5.92
N TYR A 138 4.80 -18.42 -7.01
CA TYR A 138 3.53 -18.69 -7.68
C TYR A 138 3.34 -20.18 -8.00
N LYS A 139 4.33 -20.80 -8.65
CA LYS A 139 4.29 -22.22 -9.03
C LYS A 139 4.23 -23.17 -7.84
N GLU A 140 4.75 -22.74 -6.69
CA GLU A 140 4.67 -23.51 -5.45
C GLU A 140 3.30 -23.34 -4.79
N ALA A 141 2.77 -22.12 -4.75
CA ALA A 141 1.47 -21.80 -4.17
C ALA A 141 0.31 -22.54 -4.87
N ILE A 142 0.32 -22.65 -6.19
CA ILE A 142 -0.76 -23.33 -6.95
C ILE A 142 -0.83 -24.85 -6.71
N LYS A 143 0.19 -25.45 -6.08
CA LYS A 143 0.17 -26.88 -5.71
C LYS A 143 -0.65 -27.12 -4.44
N ASP A 144 -0.86 -26.08 -3.64
CA ASP A 144 -1.65 -26.15 -2.43
C ASP A 144 -3.14 -26.16 -2.79
N THR A 145 -3.82 -27.23 -2.43
CA THR A 145 -5.27 -27.40 -2.61
C THR A 145 -6.05 -27.29 -1.30
N THR A 146 -5.37 -26.95 -0.20
CA THR A 146 -5.95 -26.86 1.15
C THR A 146 -6.65 -25.52 1.38
N HIS A 147 -6.13 -24.45 0.77
CA HIS A 147 -6.68 -23.10 0.86
C HIS A 147 -7.63 -22.83 -0.31
N GLU A 148 -8.85 -22.37 0.00
CA GLU A 148 -9.84 -21.98 -1.01
C GLU A 148 -9.64 -20.51 -1.40
N VAL A 149 -8.59 -20.22 -2.16
CA VAL A 149 -8.23 -18.86 -2.62
C VAL A 149 -7.91 -18.83 -4.10
N LEU A 150 -8.09 -17.67 -4.74
CA LEU A 150 -7.67 -17.47 -6.13
C LEU A 150 -6.20 -17.06 -6.18
N ILE A 151 -5.38 -17.79 -6.92
CA ILE A 151 -3.93 -17.56 -6.98
C ILE A 151 -3.54 -17.13 -8.40
N TYR A 152 -2.92 -15.96 -8.53
CA TYR A 152 -2.42 -15.44 -9.80
C TYR A 152 -0.95 -15.06 -9.73
N HIS A 153 -0.29 -15.13 -10.88
CA HIS A 153 0.97 -14.43 -11.10
C HIS A 153 0.68 -13.03 -11.66
N ILE A 154 1.46 -12.02 -11.28
CA ILE A 154 1.22 -10.61 -11.66
C ILE A 154 1.17 -10.38 -13.18
N SER A 155 1.86 -11.22 -13.97
CA SER A 155 1.87 -11.12 -15.44
C SER A 155 0.77 -11.90 -16.16
N GLN A 156 -0.14 -12.57 -15.44
CA GLN A 156 -1.24 -13.32 -16.04
C GLN A 156 -2.37 -12.38 -16.47
N PRO A 157 -2.82 -12.41 -17.75
CA PRO A 157 -3.92 -11.56 -18.21
C PRO A 157 -5.24 -11.85 -17.47
N GLU A 158 -5.43 -13.09 -17.02
CA GLU A 158 -6.62 -13.53 -16.26
C GLU A 158 -6.79 -12.76 -14.94
N LEU A 159 -5.68 -12.26 -14.37
CA LEU A 159 -5.72 -11.41 -13.18
C LEU A 159 -6.58 -10.16 -13.42
N MET A 160 -6.30 -9.45 -14.52
CA MET A 160 -7.00 -8.20 -14.84
C MET A 160 -8.48 -8.43 -15.16
N GLU A 161 -8.80 -9.57 -15.79
CA GLU A 161 -10.20 -9.99 -15.98
C GLU A 161 -10.89 -10.20 -14.65
N LYS A 162 -10.25 -10.91 -13.71
CA LYS A 162 -10.84 -11.19 -12.41
C LYS A 162 -11.00 -9.97 -11.53
N LEU A 163 -10.04 -9.05 -11.55
CA LEU A 163 -10.16 -7.79 -10.82
C LEU A 163 -11.34 -6.95 -11.35
N ARG A 164 -11.64 -6.98 -12.66
CA ARG A 164 -12.83 -6.33 -13.24
C ARG A 164 -14.11 -7.05 -12.85
N ASP A 165 -14.14 -8.38 -12.99
CA ASP A 165 -15.32 -9.21 -12.64
C ASP A 165 -15.74 -9.02 -11.18
N HIS A 166 -14.77 -8.89 -10.28
CA HIS A 166 -15.00 -8.68 -8.85
C HIS A 166 -15.22 -7.21 -8.48
N ILE A 167 -15.32 -6.30 -9.46
CA ILE A 167 -15.58 -4.86 -9.25
C ILE A 167 -14.49 -4.23 -8.34
N ILE A 168 -13.24 -4.71 -8.49
CA ILE A 168 -12.07 -4.17 -7.77
C ILE A 168 -11.47 -3.03 -8.59
N ILE A 169 -11.50 -3.15 -9.92
CA ILE A 169 -10.99 -2.13 -10.84
C ILE A 169 -12.02 -1.79 -11.91
N GLU A 170 -11.93 -0.58 -12.43
CA GLU A 170 -12.78 -0.07 -13.51
C GLU A 170 -11.96 0.68 -14.56
N CYS A 171 -12.52 0.79 -15.76
CA CYS A 171 -11.96 1.63 -16.83
C CYS A 171 -13.10 2.11 -17.73
N ASP A 172 -13.37 3.41 -17.70
CA ASP A 172 -14.25 4.08 -18.68
C ASP A 172 -13.37 4.84 -19.68
N LEU A 173 -13.25 4.32 -20.89
CA LEU A 173 -12.39 4.91 -21.92
C LEU A 173 -12.87 6.31 -22.36
N GLU A 174 -14.17 6.60 -22.36
CA GLU A 174 -14.70 7.91 -22.75
C GLU A 174 -14.39 8.99 -21.72
N ALA A 175 -14.39 8.62 -20.43
CA ALA A 175 -13.99 9.49 -19.35
C ALA A 175 -12.46 9.63 -19.27
N VAL A 176 -11.73 8.51 -19.35
CA VAL A 176 -10.28 8.45 -19.16
C VAL A 176 -9.53 9.28 -20.21
N VAL A 177 -9.95 9.27 -21.48
CA VAL A 177 -9.29 10.05 -22.55
C VAL A 177 -9.26 11.57 -22.28
N LYS A 178 -10.16 12.06 -21.42
CA LYS A 178 -10.23 13.49 -21.04
C LYS A 178 -9.31 13.85 -19.87
N THR A 179 -8.63 12.87 -19.28
CA THR A 179 -7.80 13.06 -18.09
C THR A 179 -6.34 13.35 -18.43
N GLU A 180 -5.65 14.10 -17.57
CA GLU A 180 -4.20 14.31 -17.68
C GLU A 180 -3.41 13.00 -17.54
N ARG A 181 -3.96 12.03 -16.80
CA ARG A 181 -3.40 10.69 -16.65
C ARG A 181 -3.29 9.98 -17.99
N TYR A 182 -4.34 10.02 -18.81
CA TYR A 182 -4.31 9.43 -20.15
C TYR A 182 -3.23 10.07 -21.02
N GLU A 183 -3.17 11.40 -21.07
CA GLU A 183 -2.16 12.12 -21.84
C GLU A 183 -0.73 11.76 -21.40
N ARG A 184 -0.49 11.60 -20.10
CA ARG A 184 0.81 11.16 -19.57
C ARG A 184 1.16 9.74 -19.99
N ILE A 185 0.23 8.79 -19.86
CA ILE A 185 0.42 7.39 -20.29
C ILE A 185 0.68 7.31 -21.79
N LYS A 186 -0.10 8.06 -22.59
CA LYS A 186 0.06 8.15 -24.05
C LYS A 186 1.42 8.73 -24.45
N LYS A 187 1.85 9.83 -23.82
CA LYS A 187 3.17 10.43 -24.05
C LYS A 187 4.30 9.48 -23.68
N PHE A 188 4.18 8.76 -22.57
CA PHE A 188 5.17 7.77 -22.16
C PHE A 188 5.23 6.58 -23.13
N GLU A 189 4.07 6.06 -23.56
CA GLU A 189 3.99 5.02 -24.59
C GLU A 189 4.66 5.48 -25.89
N PHE A 190 4.34 6.70 -26.33
CA PHE A 190 4.95 7.30 -27.50
C PHE A 190 6.48 7.43 -27.35
N ALA A 191 6.96 7.96 -26.22
CA ALA A 191 8.40 8.06 -25.95
C ALA A 191 9.12 6.71 -26.04
N SER A 192 8.52 5.65 -25.48
CA SER A 192 9.10 4.29 -25.50
C SER A 192 9.25 3.69 -26.91
N THR A 193 8.59 4.27 -27.90
CA THR A 193 8.63 3.83 -29.30
C THR A 193 9.50 4.68 -30.21
N LEU A 194 9.97 5.85 -29.73
CA LEU A 194 10.85 6.71 -30.48
C LEU A 194 12.24 6.07 -30.61
N LYS A 195 12.76 6.05 -31.84
CA LYS A 195 14.13 5.60 -32.15
C LYS A 195 14.85 6.74 -32.86
N GLU A 196 16.11 6.98 -32.48
CA GLU A 196 17.01 7.93 -33.16
C GLU A 196 16.36 9.31 -33.42
N THR A 197 16.04 10.03 -32.34
CA THR A 197 15.35 11.33 -32.44
C THR A 197 16.31 12.46 -32.81
N GLN A 198 15.89 13.35 -33.72
CA GLN A 198 16.64 14.56 -34.06
C GLN A 198 16.43 15.69 -33.02
N HIS A 199 15.37 15.58 -32.23
CA HIS A 199 15.03 16.53 -31.16
C HIS A 199 15.02 15.81 -29.80
N PRO A 200 15.27 16.52 -28.70
CA PRO A 200 15.12 15.97 -27.36
C PRO A 200 13.69 15.44 -27.14
N ILE A 201 13.55 14.26 -26.53
CA ILE A 201 12.25 13.60 -26.29
C ILE A 201 11.30 14.54 -25.55
N LYS A 202 11.75 15.25 -24.51
CA LYS A 202 10.96 16.26 -23.80
C LYS A 202 10.32 17.30 -24.72
N THR A 203 11.07 17.79 -25.71
CA THR A 203 10.57 18.79 -26.67
C THR A 203 9.52 18.16 -27.59
N ILE A 204 9.75 16.92 -28.05
CA ILE A 204 8.82 16.17 -28.88
C ILE A 204 7.49 15.91 -28.14
N LEU A 205 7.54 15.58 -26.85
CA LEU A 205 6.35 15.28 -26.04
C LEU A 205 5.51 16.51 -25.69
N ASN A 206 6.13 17.69 -25.65
CA ASN A 206 5.47 18.94 -25.24
C ASN A 206 5.00 19.80 -26.42
N ASP A 207 5.61 19.66 -27.61
CA ASP A 207 5.23 20.39 -28.81
C ASP A 207 4.24 19.59 -29.67
N LYS A 208 3.05 20.15 -29.91
CA LYS A 208 1.97 19.48 -30.67
C LYS A 208 2.35 19.20 -32.14
N VAL A 209 3.17 20.05 -32.76
CA VAL A 209 3.59 19.91 -34.16
C VAL A 209 4.64 18.82 -34.27
N LEU A 210 5.64 18.83 -33.37
CA LEU A 210 6.65 17.78 -33.31
C LEU A 210 6.01 16.43 -32.98
N PHE A 211 5.15 16.35 -31.97
CA PHE A 211 4.43 15.12 -31.62
C PHE A 211 3.75 14.51 -32.86
N LYS A 212 2.96 15.30 -33.60
CA LYS A 212 2.28 14.85 -34.83
C LYS A 212 3.27 14.44 -35.93
N SER A 213 4.34 15.21 -36.11
CA SER A 213 5.37 14.91 -37.12
C SER A 213 6.03 13.56 -36.85
N TYR A 214 6.45 13.31 -35.61
CA TYR A 214 7.07 12.04 -35.22
C TYR A 214 6.07 10.90 -35.28
N LEU A 215 4.83 11.07 -34.79
CA LEU A 215 3.76 10.08 -34.88
C LEU A 215 3.52 9.62 -36.33
N ASN A 216 3.55 10.56 -37.29
CA ASN A 216 3.38 10.27 -38.72
C ASN A 216 4.60 9.61 -39.39
N LYS A 217 5.78 9.68 -38.78
CA LYS A 217 7.00 8.98 -39.24
C LYS A 217 7.11 7.57 -38.69
N MET A 218 6.36 7.23 -37.63
CA MET A 218 6.34 5.88 -37.06
C MET A 218 5.75 4.85 -38.02
N ASP A 219 6.15 3.60 -37.83
CA ASP A 219 5.49 2.46 -38.46
C ASP A 219 4.01 2.36 -38.03
N ILE A 220 3.22 1.70 -38.87
CA ILE A 220 1.78 1.64 -38.69
C ILE A 220 1.37 0.93 -37.39
N ASN A 221 2.12 -0.07 -36.92
CA ASN A 221 1.76 -0.82 -35.73
C ASN A 221 2.01 0.01 -34.47
N SER A 222 3.16 0.68 -34.39
CA SER A 222 3.47 1.56 -33.26
C SER A 222 2.51 2.77 -33.22
N ARG A 223 2.17 3.35 -34.38
CA ARG A 223 1.16 4.43 -34.44
C ARG A 223 -0.22 3.96 -33.97
N LYS A 224 -0.64 2.77 -34.40
CA LYS A 224 -1.91 2.16 -33.99
C LYS A 224 -1.98 1.94 -32.48
N ARG A 225 -0.84 1.62 -31.84
CA ARG A 225 -0.71 1.40 -30.40
C ARG A 225 -0.77 2.71 -29.60
N VAL A 226 -0.06 3.75 -30.03
CA VAL A 226 -0.09 5.07 -29.38
C VAL A 226 -1.47 5.72 -29.45
N MET A 227 -2.16 5.55 -30.58
CA MET A 227 -3.50 6.11 -30.82
C MET A 227 -4.62 5.10 -30.56
N SER A 228 -4.37 4.05 -29.77
CA SER A 228 -5.26 2.90 -29.73
C SER A 228 -6.63 3.23 -29.14
N VAL A 229 -6.70 4.15 -28.17
CA VAL A 229 -7.94 4.52 -27.50
C VAL A 229 -8.77 5.47 -28.36
N GLU A 230 -8.18 6.51 -28.96
CA GLU A 230 -8.92 7.41 -29.85
C GLU A 230 -9.46 6.64 -31.06
N ARG A 231 -8.66 5.73 -31.63
CA ARG A 231 -9.10 4.88 -32.75
C ARG A 231 -10.25 3.96 -32.36
N TYR A 232 -10.31 3.53 -31.11
CA TYR A 232 -11.44 2.75 -30.60
C TYR A 232 -12.68 3.62 -30.49
N LEU A 233 -12.57 4.80 -29.86
CA LEU A 233 -13.67 5.75 -29.68
C LEU A 233 -14.26 6.22 -31.02
N GLU A 234 -13.42 6.61 -31.98
CA GLU A 234 -13.85 6.98 -33.35
C GLU A 234 -14.61 5.84 -34.06
N LYS A 235 -14.24 4.58 -33.79
CA LYS A 235 -14.85 3.42 -34.43
C LYS A 235 -16.19 3.04 -33.82
N ILE A 236 -16.34 3.16 -32.51
CA ILE A 236 -17.62 2.87 -31.83
C ILE A 236 -18.67 3.95 -32.13
N GLU A 237 -18.26 5.19 -32.42
CA GLU A 237 -19.16 6.23 -32.94
C GLU A 237 -19.84 5.82 -34.27
N VAL A 238 -19.15 4.99 -35.08
CA VAL A 238 -19.65 4.50 -36.37
C VAL A 238 -20.35 3.14 -36.24
N SER A 239 -19.85 2.24 -35.40
CA SER A 239 -20.43 0.90 -35.22
C SER A 239 -20.08 0.26 -33.88
N ASN A 240 -21.09 -0.28 -33.19
CA ASN A 240 -20.93 -0.99 -31.91
C ASN A 240 -20.40 -2.43 -32.05
N GLN A 241 -19.96 -2.85 -33.25
CA GLN A 241 -19.47 -4.22 -33.48
C GLN A 241 -18.02 -4.42 -33.05
N TYR A 242 -17.27 -3.34 -32.83
CA TYR A 242 -15.85 -3.41 -32.47
C TYR A 242 -15.67 -3.71 -30.99
N LYS A 243 -14.84 -4.71 -30.67
CA LYS A 243 -14.46 -4.99 -29.29
C LYS A 243 -13.19 -4.21 -28.91
N ILE A 244 -13.09 -3.84 -27.63
CA ILE A 244 -11.91 -3.16 -27.07
C ILE A 244 -10.64 -3.96 -27.37
N ALA A 245 -10.68 -5.28 -27.12
CA ALA A 245 -9.55 -6.19 -27.30
C ALA A 245 -9.02 -6.27 -28.76
N ASP A 246 -9.83 -5.89 -29.76
CA ASP A 246 -9.43 -5.94 -31.17
C ASP A 246 -8.65 -4.68 -31.61
N ILE A 247 -8.74 -3.59 -30.84
CA ILE A 247 -8.24 -2.27 -31.25
C ILE A 247 -7.26 -1.68 -30.23
N VAL A 248 -7.57 -1.80 -28.94
CA VAL A 248 -6.79 -1.23 -27.85
C VAL A 248 -5.68 -2.22 -27.46
N ASP A 249 -4.44 -1.73 -27.39
CA ASP A 249 -3.33 -2.54 -26.93
C ASP A 249 -3.56 -2.96 -25.47
N ALA A 250 -3.39 -4.26 -25.18
CA ALA A 250 -3.71 -4.81 -23.86
C ALA A 250 -2.95 -4.11 -22.72
N LYS A 251 -1.66 -3.79 -22.92
CA LYS A 251 -0.86 -3.12 -21.88
C LYS A 251 -1.29 -1.68 -21.69
N VAL A 252 -1.67 -0.99 -22.77
CA VAL A 252 -2.24 0.36 -22.66
C VAL A 252 -3.57 0.28 -21.91
N TYR A 253 -4.44 -0.66 -22.27
CA TYR A 253 -5.72 -0.86 -21.59
C TYR A 253 -5.54 -1.14 -20.09
N ASP A 254 -4.64 -2.06 -19.73
CA ASP A 254 -4.32 -2.39 -18.33
C ASP A 254 -3.83 -1.16 -17.55
N ALA A 255 -2.96 -0.34 -18.16
CA ALA A 255 -2.47 0.89 -17.54
C ALA A 255 -3.54 1.96 -17.30
N LEU A 256 -4.69 1.89 -17.99
CA LEU A 256 -5.79 2.85 -17.86
C LEU A 256 -6.83 2.47 -16.80
N HIS A 257 -6.71 1.29 -16.20
CA HIS A 257 -7.58 0.91 -15.10
C HIS A 257 -7.29 1.76 -13.85
N GLN A 258 -8.31 1.87 -13.00
CA GLN A 258 -8.22 2.48 -11.69
C GLN A 258 -8.98 1.64 -10.66
N PRO A 259 -8.68 1.77 -9.35
CA PRO A 259 -9.50 1.16 -8.31
C PRO A 259 -10.95 1.62 -8.44
N HIS A 260 -11.89 0.69 -8.32
CA HIS A 260 -13.31 1.00 -8.46
C HIS A 260 -13.78 1.97 -7.36
N SER A 261 -14.67 2.89 -7.72
CA SER A 261 -15.16 3.96 -6.84
C SER A 261 -15.83 3.50 -5.55
N SER A 262 -16.31 2.25 -5.50
CA SER A 262 -16.92 1.64 -4.30
C SER A 262 -15.90 1.13 -3.26
N LEU A 263 -14.61 1.08 -3.59
CA LEU A 263 -13.59 0.56 -2.69
C LEU A 263 -13.40 1.46 -1.46
N SER A 264 -13.19 0.85 -0.30
CA SER A 264 -12.81 1.59 0.89
C SER A 264 -11.42 2.21 0.71
N SER A 265 -11.19 3.36 1.34
CA SER A 265 -9.87 4.03 1.32
C SER A 265 -8.72 3.15 1.78
N LYS A 266 -8.99 2.07 2.53
CA LYS A 266 -7.99 1.09 2.97
C LYS A 266 -7.45 0.22 1.82
N HIS A 267 -8.22 0.00 0.76
CA HIS A 267 -7.81 -0.85 -0.36
C HIS A 267 -7.26 -0.04 -1.54
N ILE A 268 -7.70 1.21 -1.72
CA ILE A 268 -7.38 2.04 -2.89
C ILE A 268 -5.87 2.09 -3.17
N ASP A 269 -5.05 2.39 -2.15
CA ASP A 269 -3.60 2.51 -2.33
C ASP A 269 -2.93 1.18 -2.67
N LEU A 270 -3.42 0.06 -2.11
CA LEU A 270 -2.91 -1.27 -2.41
C LEU A 270 -3.24 -1.68 -3.85
N ILE A 271 -4.47 -1.41 -4.30
CA ILE A 271 -4.89 -1.70 -5.67
C ILE A 271 -4.14 -0.82 -6.67
N TRP A 272 -3.89 0.45 -6.34
CA TRP A 272 -3.02 1.29 -7.16
C TRP A 272 -1.62 0.73 -7.28
N LYS A 273 -1.03 0.30 -6.15
CA LYS A 273 0.27 -0.36 -6.17
C LYS A 273 0.26 -1.60 -7.04
N LEU A 274 -0.77 -2.45 -6.95
CA LEU A 274 -0.91 -3.63 -7.79
C LEU A 274 -0.97 -3.26 -9.27
N LEU A 275 -1.85 -2.32 -9.66
CA LEU A 275 -2.02 -1.89 -11.06
C LEU A 275 -0.73 -1.34 -11.68
N VAL A 276 0.03 -0.54 -10.92
CA VAL A 276 1.32 -0.01 -11.35
C VAL A 276 2.33 -1.14 -11.56
N ASN A 277 2.35 -2.14 -10.68
CA ASN A 277 3.26 -3.28 -10.79
C ASN A 277 2.85 -4.22 -11.94
N VAL A 278 1.56 -4.34 -12.26
CA VAL A 278 1.07 -5.01 -13.48
C VAL A 278 1.52 -4.26 -14.73
N CYS A 279 1.33 -2.94 -14.77
CA CYS A 279 1.68 -2.12 -15.94
C CYS A 279 2.24 -0.74 -15.58
N SER A 280 3.56 -0.62 -15.64
CA SER A 280 4.33 0.58 -15.25
C SER A 280 4.41 1.66 -16.33
N LYS A 281 3.28 1.99 -16.99
CA LYS A 281 3.22 3.04 -18.03
C LYS A 281 2.89 4.44 -17.50
N ASP A 282 2.35 4.53 -16.29
CA ASP A 282 2.08 5.81 -15.64
C ASP A 282 3.25 6.19 -14.73
N VAL A 283 4.14 7.05 -15.24
CA VAL A 283 5.37 7.45 -14.52
C VAL A 283 5.12 8.17 -13.20
N LEU A 284 3.99 8.87 -13.06
CA LEU A 284 3.64 9.57 -11.82
C LEU A 284 3.21 8.57 -10.75
N PHE A 285 2.30 7.66 -11.12
CA PHE A 285 1.82 6.62 -10.20
C PHE A 285 2.91 5.60 -9.87
N LEU A 286 3.78 5.30 -10.82
CA LEU A 286 4.99 4.53 -10.58
C LEU A 286 5.86 5.16 -9.50
N TYR A 287 6.11 6.48 -9.58
CA TYR A 287 6.85 7.19 -8.55
C TYR A 287 6.13 7.23 -7.19
N TRP A 288 4.80 7.31 -7.16
CA TRP A 288 4.03 7.34 -5.90
C TRP A 288 3.94 5.98 -5.20
N TYR A 289 3.68 4.91 -5.95
CA TYR A 289 3.33 3.60 -5.39
C TYR A 289 4.46 2.55 -5.47
N ASP A 290 5.43 2.70 -6.37
CA ASP A 290 6.61 1.84 -6.45
C ASP A 290 7.90 2.60 -6.82
N LYS A 291 8.43 3.33 -5.83
CA LYS A 291 9.70 4.07 -5.98
C LYS A 291 10.87 3.16 -6.36
N GLU A 292 10.90 1.93 -5.88
CA GLU A 292 12.00 1.01 -6.15
C GLU A 292 12.04 0.65 -7.64
N GLN A 293 10.89 0.27 -8.20
CA GLN A 293 10.75 0.01 -9.63
C GLN A 293 10.94 1.28 -10.46
N PHE A 294 10.44 2.43 -9.99
CA PHE A 294 10.65 3.73 -10.62
C PHE A 294 12.13 4.01 -10.86
N TYR A 295 12.98 3.94 -9.82
CA TYR A 295 14.40 4.26 -9.97
C TYR A 295 15.13 3.25 -10.86
N LYS A 296 14.78 1.95 -10.79
CA LYS A 296 15.32 0.93 -11.70
C LYS A 296 15.02 1.26 -13.17
N MET A 297 13.80 1.69 -13.48
CA MET A 297 13.42 2.09 -14.84
C MET A 297 14.05 3.44 -15.22
N TYR A 298 14.07 4.40 -14.29
CA TYR A 298 14.59 5.74 -14.49
C TYR A 298 16.05 5.70 -14.95
N ASP A 299 16.87 4.85 -14.35
CA ASP A 299 18.29 4.72 -14.71
C ASP A 299 18.49 4.33 -16.18
N THR A 300 17.57 3.56 -16.75
CA THR A 300 17.63 3.09 -18.15
C THR A 300 17.15 4.11 -19.18
N TRP A 301 16.49 5.19 -18.75
CA TRP A 301 15.93 6.18 -19.66
C TRP A 301 17.00 7.17 -20.14
N ASP A 302 16.77 7.73 -21.33
CA ASP A 302 17.59 8.83 -21.84
C ASP A 302 17.38 10.10 -21.00
N ASP A 303 18.38 10.99 -21.00
CA ASP A 303 18.37 12.20 -20.18
C ASP A 303 17.20 13.13 -20.51
N SER A 304 16.74 13.16 -21.77
CA SER A 304 15.62 14.01 -22.15
C SER A 304 14.29 13.46 -21.63
N LEU A 305 14.08 12.14 -21.68
CA LEU A 305 12.92 11.49 -21.06
C LEU A 305 12.94 11.66 -19.54
N LYS A 306 14.11 11.49 -18.90
CA LYS A 306 14.29 11.74 -17.46
C LYS A 306 13.84 13.14 -17.06
N GLU A 307 14.25 14.18 -17.80
CA GLU A 307 13.81 15.55 -17.54
C GLU A 307 12.29 15.73 -17.68
N TRP A 308 11.68 15.13 -18.70
CA TRP A 308 10.23 15.18 -18.89
C TRP A 308 9.50 14.52 -17.73
N VAL A 309 9.91 13.32 -17.31
CA VAL A 309 9.29 12.62 -16.19
C VAL A 309 9.40 13.41 -14.88
N ILE A 310 10.57 14.00 -14.60
CA ILE A 310 10.74 14.84 -13.39
C ILE A 310 9.83 16.07 -13.44
N GLN A 311 9.63 16.67 -14.63
CA GLN A 311 8.71 17.79 -14.78
C GLN A 311 7.25 17.37 -14.52
N GLU A 312 6.81 16.24 -15.07
CA GLU A 312 5.46 15.70 -14.82
C GLU A 312 5.24 15.43 -13.33
N ILE A 313 6.23 14.86 -12.64
CA ILE A 313 6.17 14.62 -11.19
C ILE A 313 6.08 15.93 -10.41
N ARG A 314 6.94 16.92 -10.71
CA ARG A 314 6.96 18.21 -10.02
C ARG A 314 5.67 19.01 -10.18
N ASN A 315 4.99 18.89 -11.30
CA ASN A 315 3.73 19.60 -11.54
C ASN A 315 2.55 19.00 -10.75
N ASN A 316 2.70 17.81 -10.17
CA ASN A 316 1.65 17.05 -9.49
C ASN A 316 1.99 16.77 -8.00
N ILE A 317 3.06 17.35 -7.47
CA ILE A 317 3.38 17.41 -6.03
C ILE A 317 2.95 18.77 -5.51
#